data_AF-A0A5C4T6I8-F1
#
_entry.id   AF-A0A5C4T6I8-F1
#
_cell.length_a   1.000
_cell.length_b   1.000
_cell.length_c   1.000
_cell.angle_alpha   90.00
_cell.angle_beta   90.00
_cell.angle_gamma   90.00
#
_symmetry.space_group_name_H-M   'P 1'
#
loop_
_entity.id
_entity.type
_entity.pdbx_description
1 polymer ?
#
loop_
_entity_poly.entity_id
_entity_poly.type
_entity_poly.pdbx_seq_one_letter_code
_entity_poly.pdbx_strand_id
1 'polypeptide(L)'
;MAKYRNVSLVLIIATLVLVVCLQFSVFQRAAARFTASTYIAFNYRSIDLTFQTIEYSPQFGSYFVKYRDQEGQNVGFEVKSKRLPIVVVFDPLNPGA
;
A
#
# COMPACT_ATOMS: atom_id res chain seq x y z
N MET A 1 -2.76 -19.89 -33.14
CA MET A 1 -1.60 -19.21 -32.50
C MET A 1 -1.69 -17.67 -32.47
N ALA A 2 -2.23 -16.99 -33.50
CA ALA A 2 -2.32 -15.51 -33.53
C ALA A 2 -3.21 -14.87 -32.44
N LYS A 3 -4.30 -15.53 -32.02
CA LYS A 3 -5.22 -15.03 -30.97
C LYS A 3 -4.52 -14.83 -29.62
N TYR A 4 -3.66 -15.77 -29.21
CA TYR A 4 -2.90 -15.67 -27.96
C TYR A 4 -1.79 -14.62 -28.04
N ARG A 5 -1.18 -14.42 -29.21
CA ARG A 5 -0.14 -13.39 -29.42
C ARG A 5 -0.68 -11.98 -29.14
N ASN A 6 -1.92 -11.68 -29.53
CA ASN A 6 -2.55 -10.39 -29.27
C ASN A 6 -2.90 -10.22 -27.79
N VAL A 7 -3.36 -11.28 -27.12
CA VAL A 7 -3.64 -11.24 -25.67
C VAL A 7 -2.35 -11.06 -24.86
N SER A 8 -1.29 -11.77 -25.20
CA SER A 8 0.02 -11.61 -24.56
C SER A 8 0.58 -10.20 -24.75
N LEU A 9 0.44 -9.61 -25.95
CA LEU A 9 0.83 -8.23 -26.20
C LEU A 9 0.03 -7.24 -25.34
N VAL A 10 -1.28 -7.42 -25.23
CA VAL A 10 -2.13 -6.58 -24.37
C VAL A 10 -1.72 -6.70 -22.91
N LEU A 11 -1.43 -7.92 -22.41
CA LEU A 11 -0.97 -8.13 -21.03
C LEU A 11 0.38 -7.47 -20.77
N ILE A 12 1.32 -7.56 -21.71
CA ILE A 12 2.64 -6.89 -21.61
C ILE A 12 2.46 -5.38 -21.56
N ILE A 13 1.68 -4.81 -22.48
CA ILE A 13 1.40 -3.37 -22.53
C ILE A 13 0.72 -2.92 -21.23
N ALA A 14 -0.29 -3.64 -20.76
CA ALA A 14 -0.99 -3.32 -19.51
C ALA A 14 -0.04 -3.35 -18.30
N THR A 15 0.86 -4.33 -18.24
CA THR A 15 1.88 -4.43 -17.18
C THR A 15 2.85 -3.25 -17.24
N LEU A 16 3.26 -2.85 -18.44
CA LEU A 16 4.18 -1.73 -18.64
C LEU A 16 3.53 -0.40 -18.24
N VAL A 17 2.26 -0.19 -18.61
CA VAL A 17 1.46 0.95 -18.16
C VAL A 17 1.33 0.97 -16.63
N LEU A 18 1.06 -0.17 -16.00
CA LEU A 18 0.99 -0.28 -14.54
C LEU A 18 2.31 0.15 -13.88
N VAL A 19 3.45 -0.34 -14.38
CA VAL A 19 4.78 0.03 -13.87
C VAL A 19 5.04 1.53 -13.99
N VAL A 20 4.64 2.15 -15.10
CA VAL A 20 4.76 3.60 -15.32
C VAL A 20 3.84 4.38 -14.36
N CYS A 21 2.59 3.96 -14.19
CA CYS A 21 1.66 4.58 -13.24
C CYS A 21 2.22 4.57 -11.81
N LEU A 22 2.85 3.47 -11.39
CA LEU A 22 3.46 3.32 -10.07
C LEU A 22 4.70 4.21 -9.83
N GLN A 23 5.23 4.90 -10.84
CA GLN A 23 6.28 5.91 -10.66
C GLN A 23 5.73 7.24 -10.12
N PHE A 24 4.44 7.52 -10.32
CA PHE A 24 3.83 8.78 -9.88
C PHE A 24 3.40 8.69 -8.42
N SER A 25 3.73 9.73 -7.66
CA SER A 25 3.47 9.81 -6.21
C SER A 25 1.99 9.65 -5.84
N VAL A 26 1.08 10.07 -6.71
CA VAL A 26 -0.38 9.92 -6.51
C VAL A 26 -0.77 8.45 -6.45
N PHE A 27 -0.28 7.63 -7.39
CA PHE A 27 -0.57 6.21 -7.43
C PHE A 27 0.17 5.45 -6.32
N GLN A 28 1.39 5.85 -5.97
CA GLN A 28 2.11 5.26 -4.84
C GLN A 28 1.39 5.52 -3.52
N ARG A 29 0.85 6.73 -3.32
CA ARG A 29 0.05 7.08 -2.14
C ARG A 29 -1.23 6.26 -2.06
N ALA A 30 -1.94 6.11 -3.19
CA ALA A 30 -3.15 5.30 -3.25
C ALA A 30 -2.85 3.82 -2.97
N ALA A 31 -1.80 3.27 -3.56
CA ALA A 31 -1.38 1.89 -3.35
C ALA A 31 -0.93 1.65 -1.90
N ALA A 32 -0.16 2.56 -1.30
CA ALA A 32 0.25 2.45 0.10
C ALA A 32 -0.95 2.45 1.06
N ARG A 33 -1.94 3.31 0.84
CA ARG A 33 -3.20 3.29 1.58
C ARG A 33 -3.94 1.97 1.41
N PHE A 34 -4.05 1.49 0.18
CA PHE A 34 -4.75 0.23 -0.11
C PHE A 34 -4.06 -0.96 0.55
N THR A 35 -2.73 -1.04 0.49
CA THR A 35 -1.93 -2.05 1.18
C THR A 35 -2.14 -2.00 2.68
N ALA A 36 -2.06 -0.82 3.31
CA ALA A 36 -2.28 -0.68 4.75
C ALA A 36 -3.70 -1.10 5.16
N SER A 37 -4.72 -0.60 4.46
CA SER A 37 -6.12 -0.96 4.73
C SER A 37 -6.36 -2.46 4.57
N THR A 38 -5.78 -3.08 3.54
CA THR A 38 -5.91 -4.52 3.29
C THR A 38 -5.20 -5.32 4.37
N TYR A 39 -3.97 -4.95 4.71
CA TYR A 39 -3.20 -5.58 5.78
C TYR A 39 -3.95 -5.51 7.12
N ILE A 40 -4.51 -4.36 7.47
CA ILE A 40 -5.31 -4.18 8.69
C ILE A 40 -6.58 -5.01 8.65
N ALA A 41 -7.30 -5.02 7.53
CA ALA A 41 -8.52 -5.81 7.40
C ALA A 41 -8.27 -7.32 7.55
N PHE A 42 -7.10 -7.82 7.13
CA PHE A 42 -6.71 -9.22 7.29
C PHE A 42 -6.19 -9.54 8.71
N ASN A 43 -5.32 -8.70 9.28
CA ASN A 43 -4.66 -9.00 10.55
C ASN A 43 -5.43 -8.51 11.79
N TYR A 44 -6.22 -7.44 11.65
CA TYR A 44 -6.87 -6.74 12.76
C TYR A 44 -8.37 -6.53 12.51
N ARG A 45 -9.05 -7.55 11.96
CA ARG A 45 -10.49 -7.47 11.62
C ARG A 45 -11.39 -7.15 12.81
N SER A 46 -10.97 -7.48 14.03
CA SER A 46 -11.70 -7.20 15.27
C SER A 46 -11.43 -5.80 15.84
N ILE A 47 -10.43 -5.08 15.35
CA ILE A 47 -10.07 -3.74 15.80
C ILE A 47 -10.58 -2.75 14.76
N ASP A 48 -11.54 -1.92 15.15
CA ASP A 48 -12.11 -0.93 14.25
C ASP A 48 -11.15 0.27 14.13
N LEU A 49 -10.31 0.23 13.11
CA LEU A 49 -9.31 1.24 12.81
C LEU A 49 -9.81 2.18 11.71
N THR A 50 -10.08 3.43 12.06
CA THR A 50 -10.52 4.46 11.12
C THR A 50 -9.33 5.20 10.53
N PHE A 51 -9.19 5.17 9.20
CA PHE A 51 -8.14 5.91 8.49
C PHE A 51 -8.22 7.42 8.80
N GLN A 52 -7.07 8.02 9.16
CA GLN A 52 -6.96 9.45 9.42
C GLN A 52 -6.18 10.17 8.31
N THR A 53 -4.92 9.80 8.13
CA THR A 53 -4.03 10.48 7.19
C THR A 53 -2.95 9.54 6.67
N ILE A 54 -2.32 9.95 5.57
CA ILE A 54 -1.16 9.32 4.99
C ILE A 54 -0.15 10.40 4.61
N GLU A 55 1.07 10.26 5.12
CA GLU A 55 2.16 11.20 4.95
C GLU A 55 3.35 10.48 4.32
N TYR A 56 3.99 11.09 3.32
CA TYR A 56 5.21 10.55 2.74
C TYR A 56 6.41 11.03 3.53
N SER A 57 7.28 10.13 3.94
CA SER A 57 8.59 10.48 4.49
C SER A 57 9.69 10.30 3.44
N PRO A 58 10.28 11.40 2.94
CA PRO A 58 11.39 11.33 2.00
C PRO A 58 12.63 10.63 2.59
N GLN A 59 12.82 10.73 3.91
CA GLN A 59 13.96 10.20 4.65
C GLN A 59 13.97 8.65 4.62
N PHE A 60 12.80 8.04 4.83
CA PHE A 60 12.64 6.59 4.84
C PHE A 60 12.18 6.02 3.48
N GLY A 61 11.69 6.87 2.57
CA GLY A 61 11.13 6.42 1.30
C GLY A 61 9.86 5.58 1.48
N SER A 62 9.13 5.87 2.54
CA SER A 62 7.93 5.15 2.99
C SER A 62 6.78 6.13 3.25
N TYR A 63 5.57 5.60 3.25
CA TYR A 63 4.39 6.31 3.72
C TYR A 63 4.08 5.90 5.15
N PHE A 64 3.85 6.88 6.01
CA PHE A 64 3.26 6.68 7.32
C PHE A 64 1.75 6.82 7.20
N VAL A 65 1.04 5.75 7.52
CA VAL A 65 -0.43 5.70 7.49
C VAL A 65 -0.93 5.70 8.92
N LYS A 66 -1.70 6.72 9.29
CA LYS A 66 -2.26 6.87 10.63
C LYS A 66 -3.72 6.44 10.63
N TYR A 67 -4.06 5.58 11.58
CA TYR A 67 -5.41 5.16 11.91
C TYR A 67 -5.74 5.60 13.34
N ARG A 68 -7.03 5.68 13.64
CA ARG A 68 -7.53 5.91 14.99
C ARG A 68 -8.36 4.71 15.41
N ASP A 69 -8.12 4.21 16.62
CA ASP A 69 -8.92 3.15 17.22
C ASP A 69 -10.20 3.69 17.89
N GLN A 70 -11.00 2.80 18.45
CA GLN A 70 -12.24 3.16 19.15
C GLN A 70 -12.00 3.92 20.46
N GLU A 71 -10.83 3.77 21.06
CA GLU A 71 -10.42 4.46 22.30
C GLU A 71 -9.87 5.87 22.02
N GLY A 72 -9.74 6.24 20.74
CA GLY A 72 -9.20 7.52 20.30
C GLY A 72 -7.68 7.56 20.20
N GLN A 73 -6.98 6.45 20.39
CA GLN A 73 -5.53 6.37 20.23
C GLN A 73 -5.16 6.33 18.74
N ASN A 74 -4.07 7.01 18.40
CA ASN A 74 -3.57 7.03 17.02
C ASN A 74 -2.53 5.92 16.83
N VAL A 75 -2.77 5.06 15.85
CA VAL A 75 -1.91 3.94 15.48
C VAL A 75 -1.28 4.22 14.12
N GLY A 76 0.04 4.28 14.06
CA GLY A 76 0.80 4.61 12.86
C GLY A 76 1.52 3.41 12.26
N PHE A 77 1.19 3.05 11.03
CA PHE A 77 1.87 1.99 10.27
C PHE A 77 2.84 2.61 9.26
N GLU A 78 3.96 1.94 9.03
CA GLU A 78 4.89 2.31 7.96
C GLU A 78 4.71 1.40 6.75
N VAL A 79 4.55 1.99 5.57
CA VAL A 79 4.37 1.29 4.31
C VAL A 79 5.47 1.69 3.34
N LYS A 80 6.29 0.73 2.92
CA LYS A 80 7.34 0.98 1.93
C LYS A 80 6.73 1.06 0.55
N SER A 81 6.90 2.19 -0.15
CA SER A 81 6.26 2.43 -1.46
C SER A 81 7.23 2.73 -2.61
N LYS A 82 8.49 3.09 -2.29
CA LYS A 82 9.47 3.50 -3.30
C LYS A 82 9.94 2.36 -4.20
N ARG A 83 9.77 1.11 -3.77
CA ARG A 83 10.08 -0.09 -4.56
C ARG A 83 8.98 -1.12 -4.37
N LEU A 84 8.60 -1.78 -5.46
CA LEU A 84 7.75 -2.95 -5.40
C LEU A 84 8.50 -4.12 -4.72
N PRO A 85 7.81 -4.98 -3.96
CA PRO A 85 6.39 -4.89 -3.60
C PRO A 85 6.09 -3.81 -2.55
N ILE A 86 4.91 -3.20 -2.62
CA ILE A 86 4.43 -2.24 -1.60
C ILE A 86 3.91 -3.05 -0.42
N VAL A 87 4.59 -2.95 0.73
CA VAL A 87 4.33 -3.77 1.92
C VAL A 87 4.38 -2.92 3.19
N VAL A 88 3.63 -3.34 4.20
CA VAL A 88 3.77 -2.81 5.57
C VAL A 88 5.11 -3.30 6.11
N VAL A 89 5.94 -2.39 6.60
CA VAL A 89 7.29 -2.68 7.13
C VAL A 89 7.41 -2.42 8.62
N PHE A 90 6.45 -1.68 9.19
CA PHE A 90 6.36 -1.48 10.62
C PHE A 90 4.90 -1.52 11.05
N ASP A 91 4.63 -2.37 12.03
CA ASP A 91 3.33 -2.58 12.64
C ASP A 91 3.47 -2.39 14.16
N PRO A 92 2.93 -1.30 14.73
CA PRO A 92 3.00 -1.05 16.16
C PRO A 92 2.14 -2.01 16.99
N LEU A 93 1.14 -2.66 16.39
CA LEU A 93 0.26 -3.63 17.05
C LEU A 93 0.88 -5.03 17.09
N ASN A 94 1.88 -5.28 16.23
CA ASN A 94 2.69 -6.49 16.26
C ASN A 94 4.17 -6.15 15.98
N PRO A 95 4.94 -5.73 17.01
CA PRO A 95 6.33 -5.31 16.85
C PRO A 95 7.29 -6.44 16.45
N GLY A 96 6.82 -7.69 16.32
CA GLY A 96 7.59 -8.84 15.85
C GLY A 96 7.27 -9.31 14.43
N ALA A 97 6.41 -8.59 13.68
CA ALA A 97 6.00 -8.92 12.31
C ALA A 97 6.98 -8.43 11.23
#